data_AF-A0AAW5ZJD1-F1
#
_entry.id   AF-A0AAW5ZJD1-F1
#
_cell.length_a   1.000
_cell.length_b   1.000
_cell.length_c   1.000
_cell.angle_alpha   90.00
_cell.angle_beta   90.00
_cell.angle_gamma   90.00
#
_symmetry.space_group_name_H-M   'P 1'
#
loop_
_entity.id
_entity.type
_entity.pdbx_description
1 polymer ?
#
loop_
_entity_poly.entity_id
_entity_poly.type
_entity_poly.pdbx_seq_one_letter_code
_entity_poly.pdbx_strand_id
1 'polypeptide(L)'
;MKNKSKRWANPAEFQAYALGLPIKTLAKILQRTPRTINDWQTGARPIPAWAAELLRLRIVEKQMQLRQLGIAQLEARQTRQNAKRSSS
;
A
#
# COMPACT_ATOMS: atom_id res chain seq x y z
N MET A 1 13.75 17.86 -13.20
CA MET A 1 12.83 17.46 -14.30
C MET A 1 11.41 17.86 -13.93
N LYS A 2 10.79 18.80 -14.66
CA LYS A 2 9.42 19.28 -14.42
C LYS A 2 8.45 18.42 -15.24
N ASN A 3 7.73 17.50 -14.60
CA ASN A 3 6.66 16.74 -15.27
C ASN A 3 5.43 17.65 -15.46
N LYS A 4 5.22 18.09 -16.71
CA LYS A 4 4.11 18.94 -17.16
C LYS A 4 2.91 18.10 -17.64
N SER A 5 2.35 17.27 -16.77
CA SER A 5 0.93 16.90 -16.89
C SER A 5 0.34 16.85 -15.48
N LYS A 6 -0.54 17.82 -15.17
CA LYS A 6 -1.38 17.77 -13.97
C LYS A 6 -2.39 16.65 -14.19
N ARG A 7 -1.98 15.41 -13.89
CA ARG A 7 -2.88 14.26 -13.90
C ARG A 7 -3.59 14.23 -12.55
N TRP A 8 -4.91 14.16 -12.60
CA TRP A 8 -5.76 13.99 -11.42
C TRP A 8 -6.16 12.52 -11.29
N ALA A 9 -6.21 12.01 -10.07
CA ALA A 9 -6.69 10.68 -9.77
C ALA A 9 -8.22 10.63 -9.83
N ASN A 10 -8.77 9.43 -10.02
CA ASN A 10 -10.18 9.19 -9.74
C ASN A 10 -10.41 9.23 -8.21
N PRO A 11 -11.34 10.06 -7.70
CA PRO A 11 -11.64 10.10 -6.26
C PRO A 11 -12.03 8.73 -5.67
N ALA A 12 -12.77 7.91 -6.41
CA ALA A 12 -13.18 6.58 -5.96
C ALA A 12 -11.97 5.64 -5.78
N GLU A 13 -10.98 5.74 -6.68
CA GLU A 13 -9.73 4.97 -6.60
C GLU A 13 -8.92 5.38 -5.36
N PHE A 14 -8.77 6.69 -5.13
CA PHE A 14 -8.08 7.19 -3.94
C PHE A 14 -8.76 6.75 -2.66
N GLN A 15 -10.10 6.85 -2.59
CA GLN A 15 -10.88 6.41 -1.43
C GLN A 15 -10.73 4.91 -1.18
N ALA A 16 -10.76 4.08 -2.23
CA ALA A 16 -10.59 2.63 -2.11
C ALA A 16 -9.23 2.27 -1.48
N TYR A 17 -8.14 2.95 -1.87
CA TYR A 17 -6.81 2.70 -1.31
C TYR A 17 -6.57 3.37 0.06
N ALA A 18 -7.25 4.47 0.33
CA ALA A 18 -7.20 5.15 1.62
C ALA A 18 -8.03 4.42 2.70
N LEU A 19 -8.93 3.51 2.29
CA LEU A 19 -9.83 2.81 3.19
C LEU A 19 -9.06 2.06 4.29
N GLY A 20 -9.47 2.25 5.54
CA GLY A 20 -8.84 1.63 6.71
C GLY A 20 -7.54 2.30 7.17
N LEU A 21 -7.07 3.37 6.52
CA LEU A 21 -5.92 4.15 6.99
C LEU A 21 -6.39 5.45 7.68
N PRO A 22 -5.96 5.71 8.91
CA PRO A 22 -6.32 6.97 9.57
C PRO A 22 -5.63 8.15 8.89
N ILE A 23 -6.28 9.31 8.92
CA ILE A 23 -5.83 10.52 8.17
C ILE A 23 -4.40 10.94 8.50
N LYS A 24 -3.95 10.76 9.75
CA LYS A 24 -2.56 11.04 10.17
C LYS A 24 -1.55 10.11 9.52
N THR A 25 -1.92 8.85 9.27
CA THR A 25 -1.06 7.88 8.57
C THR A 25 -1.00 8.22 7.09
N LEU A 26 -2.14 8.53 6.45
CA LEU A 26 -2.17 9.01 5.06
C LEU A 26 -1.31 10.25 4.87
N ALA A 27 -1.40 11.22 5.79
CA ALA A 27 -0.58 12.43 5.81
C ALA A 27 0.92 12.11 5.83
N LYS A 28 1.36 11.14 6.66
CA LYS A 28 2.75 10.69 6.70
C LYS A 28 3.19 9.98 5.42
N ILE A 29 2.38 9.04 4.91
CA ILE A 29 2.68 8.26 3.70
C ILE A 29 2.82 9.18 2.49
N LEU A 30 1.86 10.09 2.33
CA LEU A 30 1.78 10.98 1.17
C LEU A 30 2.61 12.26 1.34
N GLN A 31 3.26 12.44 2.50
CA GLN A 31 4.03 13.62 2.87
C GLN A 31 3.22 14.93 2.68
N ARG A 32 1.98 14.92 3.19
CA ARG A 32 1.05 16.06 3.13
C ARG A 32 0.45 16.33 4.50
N THR A 33 -0.20 17.48 4.64
CA THR A 33 -0.88 17.81 5.89
C THR A 33 -2.20 17.05 6.00
N PRO A 34 -2.67 16.73 7.23
CA PRO A 34 -3.98 16.10 7.42
C PRO A 34 -5.11 16.90 6.79
N ARG A 35 -5.02 18.24 6.81
CA ARG A 35 -5.96 19.13 6.13
C ARG A 35 -6.00 18.87 4.62
N THR A 36 -4.84 18.73 3.97
CA THR A 36 -4.80 18.43 2.52
C THR A 36 -5.44 17.09 2.20
N ILE A 37 -5.21 16.07 3.03
CA ILE A 37 -5.85 14.76 2.86
C ILE A 37 -7.37 14.88 3.03
N ASN A 38 -7.83 15.64 4.03
CA ASN A 38 -9.25 15.89 4.24
C ASN A 38 -9.87 16.61 3.03
N ASP A 39 -9.22 17.64 2.49
CA ASP A 39 -9.68 18.37 1.31
C ASP A 39 -9.81 17.43 0.08
N TRP A 40 -8.94 16.44 -0.05
CA TRP A 40 -9.03 15.42 -1.11
C TRP A 40 -10.19 14.45 -0.88
N GLN A 41 -10.38 13.99 0.35
CA GLN A 41 -11.45 13.04 0.70
C GLN A 41 -12.85 13.65 0.59
N THR A 42 -13.00 14.92 0.93
CA THR A 42 -14.27 15.66 0.82
C THR A 42 -14.53 16.20 -0.58
N GLY A 43 -13.56 16.10 -1.50
CA GLY A 43 -13.66 16.65 -2.85
C GLY A 43 -13.48 18.18 -2.92
N ALA A 44 -13.11 18.84 -1.82
CA ALA A 44 -12.80 20.27 -1.80
C ALA A 44 -11.58 20.63 -2.68
N ARG A 45 -10.70 19.66 -2.94
CA ARG A 45 -9.56 19.81 -3.86
C ARG A 45 -9.37 18.57 -4.75
N PRO A 46 -8.94 18.74 -6.01
CA PRO A 46 -8.64 17.63 -6.88
C PRO A 46 -7.44 16.84 -6.37
N ILE A 47 -7.51 15.52 -6.51
CA ILE A 47 -6.51 14.60 -5.99
C ILE A 47 -5.43 14.40 -7.05
N PRO A 48 -4.14 14.63 -6.76
CA PRO A 48 -3.07 14.35 -7.72
C PRO A 48 -2.96 12.85 -8.03
N ALA A 49 -2.72 12.48 -9.30
CA ALA A 49 -2.57 11.09 -9.72
C ALA A 49 -1.51 10.33 -8.91
N TRP A 50 -0.37 10.97 -8.62
CA TRP A 50 0.71 10.37 -7.83
C TRP A 50 0.26 9.94 -6.43
N ALA A 51 -0.76 10.57 -5.84
CA ALA A 51 -1.22 10.24 -4.50
C ALA A 51 -1.94 8.88 -4.49
N ALA A 52 -2.82 8.63 -5.46
CA ALA A 52 -3.46 7.32 -5.62
C ALA A 52 -2.45 6.25 -6.06
N GLU A 53 -1.56 6.58 -6.99
CA GLU A 53 -0.50 5.67 -7.46
C GLU A 53 0.42 5.21 -6.31
N LEU A 54 0.81 6.12 -5.42
CA LEU A 54 1.66 5.78 -4.27
C LEU A 54 0.95 4.83 -3.29
N LEU A 55 -0.34 5.05 -3.01
CA LEU A 55 -1.11 4.14 -2.16
C LEU A 55 -1.26 2.77 -2.83
N ARG A 56 -1.50 2.73 -4.14
CA ARG A 56 -1.55 1.49 -4.93
C ARG A 56 -0.24 0.71 -4.82
N LEU A 57 0.91 1.37 -5.00
CA LEU A 57 2.23 0.75 -4.87
C LEU A 57 2.41 0.16 -3.48
N ARG A 58 2.03 0.88 -2.42
CA ARG A 58 2.13 0.41 -1.04
C ARG A 58 1.31 -0.86 -0.77
N ILE A 59 0.13 -0.95 -1.37
CA ILE A 59 -0.74 -2.15 -1.27
C ILE A 59 -0.08 -3.32 -1.98
N VAL A 60 0.44 -3.11 -3.19
CA VAL A 60 1.17 -4.15 -3.94
C VAL A 60 2.40 -4.63 -3.15
N GLU A 61 3.21 -3.71 -2.61
CA GLU A 61 4.36 -4.04 -1.76
C GLU A 61 3.94 -4.92 -0.57
N LYS A 62 2.89 -4.51 0.16
CA LYS A 62 2.37 -5.27 1.31
C LYS A 62 1.91 -6.67 0.89
N GLN A 63 1.21 -6.79 -0.23
CA GLN A 63 0.76 -8.10 -0.75
C GLN A 63 1.95 -8.99 -1.12
N MET A 64 2.98 -8.43 -1.75
CA MET A 64 4.19 -9.18 -2.10
C MET A 64 4.95 -9.65 -0.85
N GLN A 65 5.08 -8.80 0.16
CA GLN A 65 5.68 -9.16 1.45
C GLN A 65 4.92 -10.30 2.13
N LEU A 66 3.58 -10.24 2.16
CA LEU A 66 2.75 -11.29 2.74
C LEU A 66 2.91 -12.63 1.99
N ARG A 67 2.98 -12.60 0.65
CA ARG A 67 3.24 -13.79 -0.16
C ARG A 67 4.61 -14.40 0.14
N GLN A 68 5.65 -13.58 0.20
CA GLN A 68 7.02 -14.04 0.50
C GLN A 68 7.10 -14.69 1.89
N LEU A 69 6.48 -14.08 2.91
CA LEU A 69 6.42 -14.66 4.26
C LEU A 69 5.66 -15.99 4.30
N GLY A 70 4.54 -16.09 3.58
CA GLY A 70 3.79 -17.34 3.47
C GLY A 70 4.60 -18.47 2.83
N ILE A 71 5.34 -18.17 1.75
CA ILE A 71 6.25 -19.14 1.11
C ILE A 71 7.34 -19.58 2.08
N ALA A 72 8.01 -18.63 2.75
CA ALA A 72 9.07 -18.93 3.71
C ALA A 72 8.58 -19.83 4.87
N GLN A 73 7.35 -19.63 5.34
CA GLN A 73 6.74 -20.48 6.38
C GLN A 73 6.50 -21.91 5.91
N LEU A 74 6.05 -22.09 4.65
CA LEU A 74 5.82 -23.41 4.06
C LEU A 74 7.14 -24.17 3.91
N GLU A 75 8.19 -23.50 3.42
CA GLU A 75 9.53 -24.09 3.30
C GLU A 75 10.09 -24.51 4.66
N ALA A 76 10.01 -23.64 5.67
CA ALA A 76 10.47 -23.96 7.02
C ALA A 76 9.73 -25.17 7.62
N ARG A 77 8.42 -25.30 7.35
CA ARG A 77 7.64 -26.46 7.77
C ARG A 77 8.09 -27.74 7.05
N GLN A 78 8.35 -27.66 5.75
CA GLN A 78 8.78 -28.81 4.95
C GLN A 78 10.17 -29.30 5.35
N THR A 79 11.12 -28.39 5.58
CA THR A 79 12.46 -28.73 6.09
C THR A 79 12.39 -29.45 7.44
N ARG A 80 11.54 -28.98 8.37
CA ARG A 80 11.33 -29.66 9.66
C ARG A 80 10.72 -31.06 9.51
N GLN A 81 9.80 -31.25 8.56
CA GLN A 81 9.20 -32.56 8.30
C GLN A 81 10.21 -33.53 7.67
N ASN A 82 11.04 -33.05 6.74
CA ASN A 82 12.08 -33.85 6.11
C ASN A 82 13.15 -34.27 7.13
N ALA A 83 13.59 -33.37 8.01
CA ALA A 83 14.58 -33.68 9.05
C ALA A 83 14.10 -34.78 10.02
N LYS A 84 12.80 -34.80 10.35
CA LYS A 84 12.18 -35.86 11.17
C LYS A 84 12.11 -37.21 10.45
N ARG A 85 11.95 -37.20 9.12
CA ARG A 85 11.88 -38.42 8.31
C ARG A 85 13.25 -39.05 8.06
N SER A 86 14.33 -38.26 8.03
CA SER A 86 15.70 -38.74 7.84
C SER A 86 16.40 -39.20 9.12
N SER A 87 15.73 -39.10 10.27
CA SER A 87 16.23 -39.54 11.58
C SER A 87 15.47 -40.75 12.16
N SER A 88 14.61 -41.37 11.34
CA SER A 88 13.97 -42.67 11.56
C SER A 88 14.46 -43.66 10.52
#